data_AF-A0A1C3EM99-F1
#
_entry.id   AF-A0A1C3EM99-F1
#
_cell.length_a   1.000
_cell.length_b   1.000
_cell.length_c   1.000
_cell.angle_alpha   90.00
_cell.angle_beta   90.00
_cell.angle_gamma   90.00
#
_symmetry.space_group_name_H-M   'P 1'
#
loop_
_entity.id
_entity.type
_entity.pdbx_description
1 polymer ?
#
loop_
_entity_poly.entity_id
_entity_poly.type
_entity_poly.pdbx_seq_one_letter_code
_entity_poly.pdbx_strand_id
1 'polypeptide(L)'
;MRLLRILLTALFSIFFALGISQLVMGEMSFIGIIATPAYLATALALHNRGGKFARYIGYFTCSLLSLSLLGAIYFLILPFLGDAFKPIPLVVLLTIGLVGLVSFRLIKENNKSKVLEIH
;
A
#
# COMPACT_ATOMS: atom_id res chain seq x y z
N MET A 1 3.37 -13.09 12.26
CA MET A 1 3.57 -12.01 11.26
C MET A 1 4.28 -12.43 9.95
N ARG A 2 5.07 -13.52 9.89
CA ARG A 2 5.83 -13.88 8.67
C ARG A 2 4.94 -14.12 7.44
N LEU A 3 3.86 -14.88 7.58
CA LEU A 3 2.93 -15.17 6.49
C LEU A 3 2.27 -13.89 5.92
N LEU A 4 1.74 -13.03 6.79
CA LEU A 4 1.10 -11.77 6.38
C LEU A 4 2.06 -10.85 5.61
N ARG A 5 3.33 -10.79 6.02
CA ARG A 5 4.36 -10.05 5.31
C ARG A 5 4.64 -10.61 3.92
N ILE A 6 4.72 -11.93 3.78
CA ILE A 6 4.90 -12.59 2.47
C ILE A 6 3.72 -12.28 1.56
N LEU A 7 2.48 -12.40 2.08
CA LEU A 7 1.27 -12.10 1.32
C LEU A 7 1.25 -10.64 0.84
N LEU A 8 1.59 -9.68 1.71
CA LEU A 8 1.62 -8.26 1.33
C LEU A 8 2.76 -7.95 0.35
N THR A 9 3.95 -8.55 0.54
CA THR A 9 5.03 -8.43 -0.44
C THR A 9 4.58 -8.96 -1.80
N ALA A 10 3.96 -10.14 -1.85
CA ALA A 10 3.43 -10.72 -3.09
C ALA A 10 2.39 -9.81 -3.74
N LEU A 11 1.47 -9.23 -2.95
CA LEU A 11 0.46 -8.29 -3.44
C LEU A 11 1.09 -7.06 -4.12
N PHE A 12 2.06 -6.40 -3.47
CA PHE A 12 2.76 -5.25 -4.05
C PHE A 12 3.61 -5.64 -5.27
N SER A 13 4.19 -6.86 -5.28
CA SER A 13 4.90 -7.38 -6.45
C SER A 13 3.97 -7.64 -7.64
N ILE A 14 2.74 -8.12 -7.40
CA ILE A 14 1.72 -8.27 -8.45
C ILE A 14 1.34 -6.90 -9.02
N PHE A 15 1.08 -5.89 -8.16
CA PHE A 15 0.79 -4.54 -8.64
C PHE A 15 1.95 -3.92 -9.42
N PHE A 16 3.20 -4.17 -9.01
CA PHE A 16 4.36 -3.77 -9.78
C PHE A 16 4.39 -4.46 -11.16
N ALA A 17 4.18 -5.78 -11.22
CA ALA A 17 4.15 -6.52 -12.48
C ALA A 17 3.04 -6.04 -13.42
N LEU A 18 1.86 -5.73 -12.90
CA LEU A 18 0.76 -5.13 -13.66
C LEU A 18 1.12 -3.74 -14.19
N GLY A 19 1.76 -2.90 -13.37
CA GLY A 19 2.26 -1.60 -13.81
C GLY A 19 3.28 -1.71 -14.94
N ILE A 20 4.23 -2.64 -14.84
CA ILE A 20 5.19 -2.92 -15.91
C ILE A 20 4.49 -3.42 -17.17
N SER A 21 3.48 -4.29 -17.06
CA SER A 21 2.68 -4.73 -18.21
C SER A 21 2.02 -3.55 -18.92
N GLN A 22 1.41 -2.61 -18.17
CA GLN A 22 0.79 -1.41 -18.74
C GLN A 22 1.82 -0.47 -19.38
N LEU A 23 3.02 -0.38 -18.81
CA LEU A 23 4.13 0.37 -19.41
C LEU A 23 4.53 -0.20 -20.77
N VAL A 24 4.67 -1.53 -20.86
CA VAL A 24 5.01 -2.23 -22.11
C VAL A 24 3.91 -2.08 -23.17
N MET A 25 2.65 -2.09 -22.74
CA MET A 25 1.49 -1.88 -23.63
C MET A 25 1.32 -0.41 -24.08
N GLY A 26 2.09 0.53 -23.53
CA GLY A 26 1.98 1.96 -23.85
C GLY A 26 0.74 2.64 -23.28
N GLU A 27 -0.02 1.96 -22.42
CA GLU A 27 -1.28 2.45 -21.83
C GLU A 27 -1.08 3.05 -20.43
N MET A 28 0.17 3.19 -19.99
CA MET A 28 0.47 3.61 -18.64
C MET A 28 0.19 5.11 -18.44
N SER A 29 -0.69 5.41 -17.50
CA SER A 29 -0.90 6.78 -17.05
C SER A 29 0.36 7.36 -16.38
N PHE A 30 0.49 8.69 -16.39
CA PHE A 30 1.56 9.39 -15.70
C PHE A 30 1.64 9.04 -14.20
N ILE A 31 0.48 8.86 -13.56
CA ILE A 31 0.40 8.43 -12.15
C ILE A 31 0.94 7.00 -11.99
N GLY A 32 0.65 6.11 -12.94
CA GLY A 32 1.16 4.74 -12.96
C GLY A 32 2.69 4.69 -12.98
N ILE A 33 3.35 5.57 -13.74
CA ILE A 33 4.81 5.64 -13.86
C ILE A 33 5.46 5.89 -12.49
N ILE A 34 4.84 6.70 -11.63
CA ILE A 34 5.33 6.99 -10.28
C ILE A 34 4.93 5.89 -9.30
N ALA A 35 3.69 5.38 -9.40
CA ALA A 35 3.15 4.38 -8.47
C ALA A 35 3.87 3.03 -8.58
N THR A 36 4.26 2.63 -9.78
CA THR A 36 4.89 1.33 -10.05
C THR A 36 6.22 1.13 -9.31
N PRO A 37 7.24 2.00 -9.44
CA PRO A 37 8.46 1.88 -8.64
C PRO A 37 8.19 2.03 -7.13
N ALA A 38 7.15 2.76 -6.74
CA ALA A 38 6.75 2.87 -5.34
C ALA A 38 6.21 1.55 -4.77
N TYR A 39 5.44 0.79 -5.55
CA TYR A 39 5.01 -0.56 -5.18
C TYR A 39 6.18 -1.54 -5.05
N LEU A 40 7.16 -1.47 -5.97
CA LEU A 40 8.39 -2.27 -5.86
C LEU A 40 9.17 -1.93 -4.57
N ALA A 41 9.37 -0.64 -4.30
CA ALA A 41 10.05 -0.18 -3.10
C ALA A 41 9.32 -0.62 -1.81
N THR A 42 7.99 -0.61 -1.82
CA THR A 42 7.15 -1.09 -0.71
C THR A 42 7.31 -2.59 -0.49
N ALA A 43 7.33 -3.39 -1.56
CA ALA A 43 7.59 -4.83 -1.49
C ALA A 43 8.97 -5.14 -0.90
N LEU A 44 10.00 -4.42 -1.35
CA LEU A 44 11.36 -4.52 -0.81
C LEU A 44 11.41 -4.12 0.67
N ALA A 45 10.76 -3.02 1.06
CA ALA A 45 10.69 -2.56 2.45
C ALA A 45 10.03 -3.60 3.37
N LEU A 46 8.94 -4.22 2.93
CA LEU A 46 8.28 -5.32 3.65
C LEU A 46 9.21 -6.52 3.80
N HIS A 47 9.98 -6.85 2.77
CA HIS A 47 10.96 -7.95 2.81
C HIS A 47 12.32 -7.57 3.42
N ASN A 48 12.44 -6.37 4.01
CA ASN A 48 13.68 -5.87 4.63
C ASN A 48 14.88 -5.72 3.65
N ARG A 49 14.61 -5.61 2.35
CA ARG A 49 15.60 -5.35 1.29
C ARG A 49 15.47 -3.89 0.81
N GLY A 50 16.49 -3.35 0.13
CA GLY A 50 16.42 -1.99 -0.46
C GLY A 50 16.81 -0.81 0.43
N GLY A 51 17.33 -1.05 1.64
CA GLY A 51 17.96 -0.01 2.48
C GLY A 51 17.00 1.04 3.04
N LYS A 52 17.55 2.20 3.44
CA LYS A 52 16.77 3.31 4.06
C LYS A 52 15.80 3.95 3.07
N PHE A 53 16.20 4.09 1.80
CA PHE A 53 15.39 4.75 0.77
C PHE A 53 14.10 3.97 0.45
N ALA A 54 14.20 2.66 0.22
CA ALA A 54 13.01 1.82 -0.01
C ALA A 54 12.03 1.86 1.17
N ARG A 55 12.53 1.97 2.40
CA ARG A 55 11.69 2.11 3.60
C ARG A 55 10.93 3.43 3.64
N TYR A 56 11.58 4.55 3.31
CA TYR A 56 10.90 5.85 3.25
C TYR A 56 9.81 5.87 2.19
N ILE A 57 10.10 5.35 0.99
CA ILE A 57 9.09 5.21 -0.06
C ILE A 57 7.98 4.28 0.41
N GLY A 58 8.30 3.13 0.99
CA GLY A 58 7.32 2.19 1.53
C GLY A 58 6.41 2.83 2.58
N TYR A 59 6.95 3.63 3.50
CA TYR A 59 6.15 4.37 4.47
C TYR A 59 5.24 5.39 3.79
N PHE A 60 5.75 6.14 2.82
CA PHE A 60 4.99 7.13 2.08
C PHE A 60 3.83 6.48 1.31
N THR A 61 4.10 5.42 0.53
CA THR A 61 3.09 4.66 -0.20
C THR A 61 2.06 4.04 0.72
N CYS A 62 2.48 3.39 1.82
CA CYS A 62 1.54 2.80 2.77
C CYS A 62 0.68 3.86 3.48
N SER A 63 1.24 5.05 3.76
CA SER A 63 0.50 6.17 4.35
C SER A 63 -0.55 6.72 3.38
N LEU A 64 -0.18 6.91 2.11
CA LEU A 64 -1.12 7.30 1.05
C LEU A 64 -2.25 6.30 0.89
N LEU A 65 -1.95 5.00 0.86
CA LEU A 65 -2.99 3.97 0.81
C LEU A 65 -3.88 4.03 2.05
N SER A 66 -3.31 4.25 3.25
CA SER A 66 -4.08 4.38 4.49
C SER A 66 -5.03 5.58 4.49
N LEU A 67 -4.73 6.66 3.77
CA LEU A 67 -5.64 7.80 3.64
C LEU A 67 -6.97 7.43 2.97
N SER A 68 -7.01 6.34 2.19
CA SER A 68 -8.28 5.83 1.65
C SER A 68 -9.30 5.44 2.72
N LEU A 69 -8.87 5.17 3.97
CA LEU A 69 -9.77 4.98 5.11
C LEU A 69 -10.59 6.23 5.43
N LEU A 70 -10.04 7.43 5.22
CA LEU A 70 -10.81 8.68 5.35
C LEU A 70 -11.89 8.76 4.27
N GLY A 71 -11.57 8.31 3.04
CA GLY A 71 -12.55 8.15 1.98
C GLY A 71 -13.65 7.15 2.34
N ALA A 72 -13.31 6.02 2.97
CA ALA A 72 -14.29 5.05 3.44
C ALA A 72 -15.23 5.66 4.48
N ILE A 73 -14.72 6.48 5.41
CA ILE A 73 -15.54 7.21 6.39
C ILE A 73 -16.50 8.17 5.67
N TYR A 74 -16.03 8.90 4.67
CA TYR A 74 -16.88 9.78 3.86
C TYR A 74 -18.03 9.02 3.19
N PHE A 75 -17.76 7.85 2.58
CA PHE A 75 -18.78 7.01 1.96
C PHE A 75 -19.80 6.42 2.95
N LEU A 76 -19.42 6.25 4.22
CA LEU A 76 -20.35 5.87 5.28
C LEU A 76 -21.26 7.04 5.72
N ILE A 77 -20.83 8.29 5.53
CA ILE A 77 -21.58 9.48 5.90
C ILE A 77 -22.55 9.93 4.78
N LEU A 78 -22.22 9.64 3.51
CA LEU A 78 -23.06 9.99 2.34
C LEU A 78 -24.55 9.66 2.48
N PRO A 79 -24.98 8.50 3.01
CA PRO A 79 -26.39 8.19 3.20
C PRO A 79 -27.12 9.16 4.15
N PHE A 80 -26.42 9.72 5.13
CA PHE A 80 -26.97 10.72 6.05
C PHE A 80 -27.15 12.09 5.39
N LEU A 81 -26.50 12.31 4.24
CA LEU A 81 -26.60 13.53 3.43
C LEU A 81 -27.64 13.42 2.30
N GLY A 82 -28.35 12.28 2.20
CA GLY A 82 -29.39 12.04 1.20
C GLY A 82 -28.89 11.35 -0.08
N ASP A 83 -27.60 10.99 -0.14
CA ASP A 83 -27.04 10.25 -1.29
C ASP A 83 -27.26 8.75 -1.18
N ALA A 84 -27.39 8.07 -2.33
CA ALA A 84 -27.53 6.63 -2.38
C ALA A 84 -26.26 5.92 -1.86
N PHE A 85 -26.43 4.93 -0.98
CA PHE A 85 -25.33 4.14 -0.46
C PHE A 85 -24.66 3.31 -1.57
N LYS A 86 -23.36 3.49 -1.74
CA LYS A 86 -22.55 2.76 -2.74
C LYS A 86 -21.62 1.79 -2.01
N PRO A 87 -21.99 0.50 -1.88
CA PRO A 87 -21.21 -0.47 -1.09
C PRO A 87 -19.87 -0.84 -1.76
N ILE A 88 -19.81 -0.88 -3.10
CA ILE A 88 -18.61 -1.32 -3.82
C ILE A 88 -17.43 -0.37 -3.56
N PRO A 89 -17.55 0.96 -3.78
CA PRO A 89 -16.46 1.90 -3.46
C PRO A 89 -16.03 1.85 -2.00
N LEU A 90 -16.99 1.70 -1.07
CA LEU A 90 -16.70 1.59 0.36
C LEU A 90 -15.78 0.39 0.65
N VAL A 91 -16.11 -0.79 0.13
CA VAL A 91 -15.32 -2.01 0.35
C VAL A 91 -13.94 -1.88 -0.27
N VAL A 92 -13.83 -1.29 -1.47
CA VAL A 92 -12.54 -1.04 -2.13
C VAL A 92 -11.66 -0.10 -1.31
N LEU A 93 -12.21 1.02 -0.82
CA LEU A 93 -11.47 1.97 0.01
C LEU A 93 -11.05 1.37 1.35
N LEU A 94 -11.93 0.59 1.99
CA LEU A 94 -11.60 -0.11 3.23
C LEU A 94 -10.48 -1.13 3.02
N THR A 95 -10.56 -1.96 1.99
CA THR A 95 -9.56 -3.00 1.72
C THR A 95 -8.20 -2.39 1.39
N ILE A 96 -8.15 -1.39 0.50
CA ILE A 96 -6.92 -0.67 0.16
C ILE A 96 -6.33 0.03 1.40
N GLY A 97 -7.19 0.68 2.19
CA GLY A 97 -6.79 1.40 3.39
C GLY A 97 -6.22 0.49 4.47
N LEU A 98 -6.86 -0.65 4.71
CA LEU A 98 -6.37 -1.66 5.65
C LEU A 98 -5.06 -2.29 5.18
N VAL A 99 -4.92 -2.60 3.89
CA VAL A 99 -3.66 -3.08 3.30
C VAL A 99 -2.54 -2.07 3.54
N GLY A 100 -2.79 -0.78 3.31
CA GLY A 100 -1.84 0.30 3.60
C GLY A 100 -1.44 0.34 5.07
N LEU A 101 -2.42 0.33 5.98
CA LEU A 101 -2.19 0.48 7.41
C LEU A 101 -1.44 -0.72 8.01
N VAL A 102 -1.82 -1.93 7.62
CA VAL A 102 -1.15 -3.16 8.04
C VAL A 102 0.28 -3.20 7.50
N SER A 103 0.50 -2.84 6.24
CA SER A 103 1.83 -2.79 5.63
C SER A 103 2.73 -1.78 6.34
N PHE A 104 2.21 -0.59 6.66
CA PHE A 104 2.95 0.42 7.43
C PHE A 104 3.40 -0.12 8.79
N ARG A 105 2.49 -0.73 9.55
CA ARG A 105 2.80 -1.32 10.86
C ARG A 105 3.88 -2.39 10.75
N LEU A 106 3.78 -3.27 9.75
CA LEU A 106 4.76 -4.34 9.53
C LEU A 106 6.15 -3.81 9.15
N ILE A 107 6.24 -2.77 8.32
CA ILE A 107 7.53 -2.13 7.98
C ILE A 107 8.14 -1.50 9.25
N LYS A 108 7.31 -0.83 10.08
CA LYS A 108 7.74 -0.20 11.33
C LYS A 108 8.27 -1.21 12.36
N GLU A 109 7.55 -2.31 12.57
CA GLU A 109 7.98 -3.40 13.46
C GLU A 109 9.30 -4.03 13.00
N ASN A 110 9.45 -4.21 11.69
CA ASN A 110 10.66 -4.79 11.10
C ASN A 110 11.91 -3.92 11.34
N ASN A 111 11.73 -2.61 11.40
CA ASN A 111 12.81 -1.69 11.68
C ASN A 111 13.23 -1.72 13.16
N LYS A 112 12.25 -1.82 14.08
CA LYS A 112 12.54 -1.92 15.52
C LYS A 112 13.32 -3.18 15.88
N SER A 113 12.96 -4.33 15.30
CA SER A 113 13.66 -5.59 15.55
C SER A 113 15.15 -5.54 15.18
N LYS A 114 15.51 -4.80 14.11
CA LYS A 114 16.90 -4.69 13.65
C LYS A 114 17.78 -3.80 14.53
N VAL A 115 17.18 -2.87 15.30
CA VAL A 115 17.93 -2.03 16.25
C VAL A 115 18.29 -2.83 17.51
N LEU A 116 17.48 -3.82 17.88
CA LEU A 116 17.70 -4.66 19.06
C LEU A 116 18.77 -5.75 18.85
N GLU A 117 19.08 -6.14 17.61
CA GLU A 117 20.12 -7.13 17.30
C GLU A 117 21.55 -6.54 17.25
N ILE A 118 21.69 -5.21 17.33
CA ILE A 118 22.98 -4.50 17.21
C ILE A 118 23.52 -4.05 18.59
N HIS A 119 22.74 -4.23 19.66
CA HIS A 119 23.12 -3.95 21.05
C HIS A 119 23.34 -5.24 21.82
#